data_AF-A0A815SHV3-F1
#
_entry.id   AF-A0A815SHV3-F1
#
_cell.length_a   1.000
_cell.length_b   1.000
_cell.length_c   1.000
_cell.angle_alpha   90.00
_cell.angle_beta   90.00
_cell.angle_gamma   90.00
#
_symmetry.space_group_name_H-M   'P 1'
#
loop_
_entity.id
_entity.type
_entity.pdbx_description
1 polymer ?
#
loop_
_entity_poly.entity_id
_entity_poly.type
_entity_poly.pdbx_seq_one_letter_code
_entity_poly.pdbx_strand_id
1 'polypeptide(L)'
;MMMEFLKDNPLKKHRREDALIAWTWKRFLDTSGTDPKVFLLFPMTKSVVRAMDAIQQFLGQQNIIVPEEFVIGGASKRGWMSEDVYIYI
;
A
#
# COMPACT_ATOMS: atom_id res chain seq x y z
N MET A 1 6.83 5.62 13.17
CA MET A 1 5.94 5.79 12.01
C MET A 1 4.47 5.92 12.42
N MET A 2 3.79 4.89 12.98
CA MET A 2 2.37 5.03 13.41
C MET A 2 2.15 6.15 14.48
N MET A 3 3.13 6.37 15.35
CA MET A 3 3.02 7.34 16.46
C MET A 3 3.09 8.82 16.04
N GLU A 4 3.61 9.14 14.85
CA GLU A 4 3.63 10.53 14.34
C GLU A 4 2.29 10.93 13.74
N PHE A 5 1.56 10.00 13.13
CA PHE A 5 0.25 10.25 12.50
C PHE A 5 -0.84 10.64 13.49
N LEU A 6 -0.71 10.23 14.76
CA LEU A 6 -1.67 10.59 15.82
C LEU A 6 -1.51 12.05 16.29
N LYS A 7 -0.35 12.68 16.03
CA LYS A 7 -0.05 14.04 16.52
C LYS A 7 -0.80 15.13 15.75
N ASP A 8 -1.09 14.92 14.47
CA ASP A 8 -1.79 15.88 13.59
C ASP A 8 -3.32 15.76 13.62
N ASN A 9 -3.88 15.34 14.77
CA ASN A 9 -5.31 15.28 14.99
C ASN A 9 -5.79 16.47 15.85
N PRO A 10 -6.12 17.63 15.25
CA PRO A 10 -6.59 18.80 15.99
C PRO A 10 -7.90 18.53 16.76
N LEU A 11 -8.63 17.46 16.43
CA LEU A 11 -9.89 17.08 17.07
C LEU A 11 -9.74 15.98 18.13
N LYS A 12 -8.53 15.41 18.32
CA LYS A 12 -8.25 14.23 19.18
C LYS A 12 -9.27 13.08 19.08
N LYS A 13 -10.02 13.02 17.97
CA LYS A 13 -11.09 12.04 17.77
C LYS A 13 -10.50 10.75 17.26
N HIS A 14 -10.85 9.63 17.88
CA HIS A 14 -10.50 8.31 17.35
C HIS A 14 -11.14 8.16 15.96
N ARG A 15 -10.32 7.97 14.93
CA ARG A 15 -10.78 7.62 13.59
C ARG A 15 -10.78 6.11 13.46
N ARG A 16 -11.88 5.54 12.96
CA ARG A 16 -11.92 4.14 12.52
C ARG A 16 -11.09 4.00 11.24
N GLU A 17 -10.66 2.78 10.93
CA GLU A 17 -9.75 2.42 9.84
C GLU A 17 -10.02 3.20 8.53
N ASP A 18 -11.25 3.13 8.00
CA ASP A 18 -11.64 3.78 6.76
C ASP A 18 -11.51 5.31 6.81
N ALA A 19 -11.85 5.93 7.94
CA ALA A 19 -11.74 7.37 8.13
C ALA A 19 -10.27 7.83 8.22
N LEU A 20 -9.38 6.97 8.67
CA LEU A 20 -7.94 7.24 8.67
C LEU A 20 -7.37 7.13 7.25
N ILE A 21 -7.79 6.12 6.48
CA ILE A 21 -7.41 5.95 5.07
C ILE A 21 -7.85 7.18 4.26
N ALA A 22 -9.12 7.57 4.36
CA ALA A 22 -9.67 8.76 3.68
C ALA A 22 -8.92 10.05 4.07
N TRP A 23 -8.54 10.20 5.34
CA TRP A 23 -7.77 11.36 5.77
C TRP A 23 -6.35 11.38 5.18
N THR A 24 -5.69 10.22 5.08
CA THR A 24 -4.36 10.16 4.44
C THR A 24 -4.40 10.44 2.95
N TRP A 25 -5.46 10.03 2.25
CA TRP A 25 -5.74 10.44 0.88
C TRP A 25 -5.87 11.96 0.75
N LYS A 26 -6.70 12.58 1.59
CA LYS A 26 -6.86 14.03 1.60
C LYS A 26 -5.51 14.73 1.79
N ARG A 27 -4.72 14.30 2.78
CA ARG A 27 -3.41 14.92 3.06
C ARG A 27 -2.42 14.74 1.91
N PHE A 28 -2.42 13.59 1.25
CA PHE A 28 -1.59 13.35 0.07
C PHE A 28 -1.97 14.31 -1.07
N LEU A 29 -3.27 14.53 -1.30
CA LEU A 29 -3.74 15.48 -2.30
C LEU A 29 -3.44 16.94 -1.92
N ASP A 30 -3.59 17.29 -0.64
CA ASP A 30 -3.26 18.63 -0.13
C ASP A 30 -1.76 18.97 -0.32
N THR A 31 -0.88 17.97 -0.36
CA THR A 31 0.56 18.14 -0.67
C THR A 31 0.88 17.97 -2.16
N SER A 32 -0.12 18.09 -3.04
CA SER A 32 0.00 17.88 -4.49
C SER A 32 0.54 16.50 -4.88
N GLY A 33 0.36 15.49 -4.03
CA GLY A 33 0.84 14.13 -4.26
C GLY A 33 2.35 13.94 -4.11
N THR A 34 3.06 14.90 -3.51
CA THR A 34 4.53 14.87 -3.46
C THR A 34 5.13 14.04 -2.34
N ASP A 35 4.37 13.80 -1.25
CA ASP A 35 4.83 12.99 -0.13
C ASP A 35 4.01 11.71 0.04
N PRO A 36 4.39 10.59 -0.61
CA PRO A 36 3.69 9.31 -0.48
C PRO A 36 3.84 8.69 0.91
N LYS A 37 4.72 9.20 1.79
CA LYS A 37 4.86 8.66 3.15
C LYS A 37 3.66 8.99 4.02
N VAL A 38 2.88 10.02 3.68
CA VAL A 38 1.64 10.33 4.39
C VAL A 38 0.52 9.35 4.08
N PHE A 39 0.67 8.55 3.01
CA PHE A 39 -0.36 7.67 2.50
C PHE A 39 -0.34 6.31 3.21
N LEU A 40 -1.41 5.99 3.96
CA LEU A 40 -1.44 4.80 4.82
C LEU A 40 -1.31 3.49 4.02
N LEU A 41 -1.80 3.46 2.77
CA LEU A 41 -1.72 2.27 1.94
C LEU A 41 -0.33 2.06 1.32
N PHE A 42 0.54 3.06 1.31
CA PHE A 42 1.86 2.99 0.70
C PHE A 42 2.78 1.88 1.24
N PRO A 43 2.95 1.69 2.58
CA PRO A 43 3.75 0.57 3.09
C PRO A 43 3.17 -0.79 2.68
N MET A 44 1.84 -0.91 2.57
CA MET A 44 1.19 -2.16 2.16
C MET A 44 1.44 -2.45 0.67
N THR A 45 1.38 -1.45 -0.22
CA THR A 45 1.76 -1.63 -1.64
C THR A 45 3.21 -2.09 -1.75
N LYS A 46 4.11 -1.44 -1.00
CA LYS A 46 5.52 -1.82 -1.00
C LYS A 46 5.74 -3.24 -0.54
N SER A 47 5.04 -3.71 0.48
CA SER A 47 5.16 -5.10 0.94
C SER A 47 4.78 -6.10 -0.15
N VAL A 48 3.75 -5.82 -0.95
CA VAL A 48 3.34 -6.69 -2.06
C VAL A 48 4.39 -6.71 -3.17
N VAL A 49 4.90 -5.54 -3.58
CA VAL A 49 5.99 -5.45 -4.58
C VAL A 49 7.24 -6.21 -4.09
N ARG A 50 7.60 -6.06 -2.81
CA ARG A 50 8.74 -6.80 -2.24
C ARG A 50 8.52 -8.31 -2.21
N ALA A 51 7.29 -8.78 -2.07
CA ALA A 51 7.00 -10.20 -2.17
C ALA A 51 7.20 -10.70 -3.61
N MET A 52 6.80 -9.93 -4.62
CA MET A 52 7.04 -10.25 -6.03
C MET A 52 8.54 -10.28 -6.35
N ASP A 53 9.29 -9.26 -5.91
CA ASP A 53 10.76 -9.21 -6.02
C ASP A 53 11.40 -10.48 -5.44
N ALA A 54 10.96 -10.86 -4.22
CA ALA A 54 11.49 -12.02 -3.52
C ALA A 54 11.19 -13.34 -4.25
N ILE A 55 9.99 -13.49 -4.83
CA ILE A 55 9.62 -14.65 -5.64
C ILE A 55 10.50 -14.73 -6.88
N GLN A 56 10.65 -13.64 -7.63
CA GLN A 56 11.48 -13.63 -8.84
C GLN A 56 12.94 -13.94 -8.52
N GLN A 57 13.49 -13.33 -7.47
CA GLN A 57 14.86 -13.58 -7.02
C GLN A 57 15.06 -15.05 -6.63
N PHE A 58 14.14 -15.61 -5.84
CA PHE A 58 14.22 -16.99 -5.40
C PHE A 58 14.17 -17.98 -6.58
N LEU A 59 13.20 -17.81 -7.50
CA LEU A 59 13.07 -18.71 -8.65
C LEU A 59 14.26 -18.62 -9.61
N GLY A 60 14.80 -17.41 -9.81
CA GLY A 60 16.02 -17.22 -10.59
C GLY A 60 17.22 -17.95 -9.97
N GLN A 61 17.35 -17.98 -8.64
CA GLN A 61 18.39 -18.74 -7.95
C GLN A 61 18.20 -20.26 -8.07
N GLN A 62 16.96 -20.74 -8.16
CA GLN A 62 16.65 -22.16 -8.33
C GLN A 62 16.71 -22.61 -9.81
N ASN A 63 17.01 -21.71 -10.75
CA ASN A 63 16.98 -21.95 -12.19
C ASN A 63 15.61 -22.50 -12.67
N ILE A 64 14.53 -22.02 -12.04
CA ILE A 64 13.14 -22.29 -12.41
C ILE A 64 12.64 -21.12 -13.26
N ILE A 65 11.64 -21.36 -14.11
CA ILE A 65 10.94 -20.32 -14.89
C ILE A 65 10.52 -19.18 -13.96
N VAL A 66 10.96 -17.97 -14.29
CA VAL A 66 10.66 -16.74 -13.53
C VAL A 66 9.43 -16.07 -14.13
N PRO A 67 8.39 -15.75 -13.34
CA PRO A 67 7.25 -15.00 -13.83
C PRO A 67 7.63 -13.55 -14.13
N GLU A 68 7.23 -13.05 -15.30
CA GLU A 68 7.43 -11.66 -15.72
C GLU A 68 6.32 -10.74 -15.20
N GLU A 69 5.12 -11.29 -15.01
CA GLU A 69 3.92 -10.56 -14.65
C GLU A 69 3.20 -11.23 -13.46
N PHE A 70 2.53 -10.41 -12.65
CA PHE A 70 1.76 -10.85 -11.50
C PHE A 70 0.37 -10.21 -11.51
N VAL A 71 -0.64 -10.99 -11.16
CA VAL A 71 -2.00 -10.48 -10.91
C VAL A 71 -2.25 -10.49 -9.41
N ILE A 72 -2.69 -9.35 -8.87
CA ILE A 72 -3.07 -9.22 -7.46
C ILE A 72 -4.58 -9.40 -7.36
N GLY A 73 -5.02 -10.36 -6.55
CA GLY A 73 -6.43 -10.54 -6.20
C GLY A 73 -6.63 -10.62 -4.69
N GLY A 74 -7.81 -10.22 -4.21
CA GLY A 74 -8.16 -10.32 -2.80
C GLY A 74 -9.67 -10.27 -2.56
N ALA A 75 -10.23 -11.28 -1.89
CA ALA A 75 -11.66 -11.41 -1.60
C ALA A 75 -12.07 -10.87 -0.21
N SER A 76 -11.35 -9.90 0.36
CA SER A 76 -11.56 -9.46 1.75
C SER A 76 -11.13 -8.01 1.96
N LYS A 77 -11.40 -7.41 3.13
CA LYS A 77 -10.86 -6.11 3.57
C LYS A 77 -9.32 -6.02 3.50
N ARG A 78 -8.64 -7.17 3.43
CA ARG A 78 -7.19 -7.31 3.22
C ARG A 78 -6.75 -7.16 1.75
N GLY A 79 -7.71 -7.22 0.83
CA GLY A 79 -7.60 -6.95 -0.59
C GLY A 79 -7.88 -5.49 -0.95
N TRP A 80 -7.91 -4.57 0.02
CA TRP A 80 -8.03 -3.14 -0.31
C TRP A 80 -6.83 -2.62 -1.14
N MET A 81 -5.73 -3.38 -1.18
CA MET A 81 -4.63 -3.14 -2.12
C MET A 81 -5.00 -3.41 -3.59
N SER A 82 -6.03 -4.20 -3.87
CA SER A 82 -6.47 -4.58 -5.21
C SER A 82 -7.70 -3.81 -5.70
N GLU A 83 -8.50 -3.17 -4.85
CA GLU A 83 -9.79 -2.58 -5.29
C GLU A 83 -9.65 -1.34 -6.18
N ASP A 84 -8.51 -0.65 -6.21
CA ASP A 84 -8.27 0.50 -7.11
C ASP A 84 -6.89 0.51 -7.77
N VAL A 85 -6.15 -0.61 -7.69
CA VAL A 85 -4.88 -0.76 -8.39
C VAL A 85 -5.11 -1.59 -9.63
N TYR A 86 -5.46 -0.91 -10.72
CA TYR A 86 -5.30 -1.45 -12.06
C TYR A 86 -3.80 -1.52 -12.37
N ILE A 87 -3.12 -2.58 -11.91
CA ILE A 87 -1.84 -2.97 -12.52
C ILE A 87 -2.21 -3.68 -13.82
N TYR A 88 -2.22 -2.91 -14.90
CA TYR A 88 -2.27 -3.43 -16.25
C TYR A 88 -0.87 -3.91 -16.64
N ILE A 89 -0.83 -5.15 -17.15
CA ILE A 89 0.08 -5.76 -18.14
C ILE A 89 1.20 -4.83 -18.63
#